data_AF-A0A524N987-F1
#
_entry.id   AF-A0A524N987-F1
#
_cell.length_a   1.000
_cell.length_b   1.000
_cell.length_c   1.000
_cell.angle_alpha   90.00
_cell.angle_beta   90.00
_cell.angle_gamma   90.00
#
_symmetry.space_group_name_H-M   'P 1'
#
loop_
_entity.id
_entity.type
_entity.pdbx_description
1 polymer ?
#
loop_
_entity_poly.entity_id
_entity_poly.type
_entity_poly.pdbx_seq_one_letter_code
_entity_poly.pdbx_strand_id
1 'polypeptide(L)' 'MNAVIDYDEFGLFHENIAEYALTVNEIPGVERIDTAVGADDNGPRIVSALRWDDAPAEVVLVHG' A
#
# COMPACT_ATOMS: atom_id res chain seq x y z
N MET A 1 -9.37 -28.66 3.24
CA MET A 1 -9.41 -27.41 2.45
C MET A 1 -8.77 -26.34 3.32
N ASN A 2 -7.58 -25.85 2.98
CA ASN A 2 -6.99 -24.72 3.70
C ASN A 2 -7.78 -23.47 3.28
N ALA A 3 -8.47 -22.84 4.23
CA ALA A 3 -9.06 -21.54 3.99
C ALA A 3 -7.90 -20.56 3.76
N VAL A 4 -7.90 -19.88 2.61
CA VAL A 4 -7.07 -18.70 2.41
C VAL A 4 -7.65 -17.64 3.34
N ILE A 5 -6.93 -17.30 4.40
CA ILE A 5 -7.27 -16.13 5.21
C ILE A 5 -6.86 -14.93 4.36
N ASP A 6 -7.81 -14.05 4.08
CA ASP A 6 -7.53 -12.80 3.42
C ASP A 6 -6.64 -11.97 4.35
N TYR A 7 -5.38 -11.78 3.96
CA TYR A 7 -4.43 -11.02 4.76
C TYR A 7 -4.66 -9.54 4.46
N ASP A 8 -5.36 -8.88 5.37
CA ASP A 8 -5.51 -7.43 5.34
C ASP A 8 -4.21 -6.77 5.81
N GLU A 9 -3.33 -6.48 4.85
CA GLU A 9 -2.06 -5.75 5.03
C GLU A 9 -2.25 -4.39 5.73
N PHE A 10 -3.45 -3.82 5.69
CA PHE A 10 -3.77 -2.48 6.20
C PHE A 10 -4.60 -2.50 7.47
N GLY A 11 -5.00 -3.69 7.95
CA GLY A 11 -5.87 -3.86 9.12
C GLY A 11 -5.34 -3.23 10.41
N LEU A 12 -4.03 -2.96 10.49
CA LEU A 12 -3.35 -2.37 11.67
C LEU A 12 -3.05 -0.87 11.54
N PHE A 13 -3.48 -0.18 10.48
CA PHE A 13 -3.21 1.26 10.33
C PHE A 13 -3.77 2.12 11.48
N HIS A 14 -4.89 1.68 12.07
CA HIS A 14 -5.47 2.32 13.24
C HIS A 14 -4.54 2.25 14.47
N GLU A 15 -3.69 1.24 14.59
CA GLU A 15 -2.68 1.13 15.64
C GLU A 15 -1.58 2.17 15.45
N ASN A 16 -1.11 2.39 14.22
CA ASN A 16 -0.14 3.45 13.91
C ASN A 16 -0.71 4.84 14.26
N ILE A 17 -1.96 5.11 13.90
CA ILE A 17 -2.62 6.39 14.24
C ILE A 17 -2.63 6.60 15.75
N ALA A 18 -2.97 5.57 16.52
CA ALA A 18 -3.01 5.62 17.98
C ALA A 18 -1.60 5.79 18.59
N GLU A 19 -0.60 5.04 18.10
CA GLU A 19 0.78 5.09 18.57
C GLU A 19 1.39 6.49 18.41
N TYR A 20 1.12 7.14 17.29
CA TYR A 20 1.65 8.47 16.97
C TYR A 20 0.71 9.63 17.34
N ALA A 21 -0.39 9.35 18.05
CA ALA A 21 -1.41 10.32 18.47
C ALA A 21 -1.91 11.22 17.32
N LEU A 22 -2.03 10.66 16.12
CA LEU A 22 -2.46 11.38 14.94
C LEU A 22 -3.97 11.64 15.00
N THR A 23 -4.39 12.85 14.67
CA THR A 23 -5.81 13.16 14.47
C THR A 23 -6.11 13.08 12.98
N VAL A 24 -6.83 12.04 12.57
CA VAL A 24 -7.32 11.87 11.20
C VAL A 24 -8.84 11.96 11.18
N ASN A 25 -9.40 12.67 10.20
CA ASN A 25 -10.86 12.84 10.09
C ASN A 25 -11.54 11.54 9.63
N GLU A 26 -10.86 10.81 8.75
CA GLU A 26 -11.25 9.50 8.23
C GLU A 26 -9.98 8.67 8.08
N ILE A 27 -10.10 7.35 8.26
CA ILE A 27 -8.98 6.44 7.98
C ILE A 27 -8.84 6.38 6.45
N PRO A 28 -7.72 6.82 5.89
CA PRO A 28 -7.57 6.83 4.43
C PRO A 28 -7.62 5.40 3.89
N GLY A 29 -8.22 5.23 2.71
CA GLY A 29 -8.17 3.96 2.01
C GLY A 29 -6.74 3.70 1.57
N VAL A 30 -6.24 2.48 1.77
CA VAL A 30 -4.92 2.09 1.26
C VAL A 30 -5.07 0.85 0.41
N GLU A 31 -4.51 0.88 -0.79
CA GLU A 31 -4.45 -0.28 -1.66
C GLU A 31 -3.03 -0.55 -2.13
N ARG A 32 -2.74 -1.82 -2.39
CA ARG A 32 -1.53 -2.24 -3.09
C ARG A 32 -1.75 -2.08 -4.59
N ILE A 33 -0.82 -1.41 -5.24
CA ILE A 33 -0.77 -1.27 -6.70
C ILE A 33 0.53 -1.83 -7.24
N ASP A 34 0.46 -2.42 -8.43
CA ASP A 34 1.62 -2.95 -9.16
C ASP A 34 1.79 -2.19 -10.47
N THR A 35 3.02 -1.74 -10.73
CA THR A 35 3.36 -1.01 -11.96
C THR A 35 4.53 -1.69 -12.66
N ALA A 36 4.34 -2.07 -13.93
CA ALA A 36 5.43 -2.58 -14.75
C ALA A 36 6.36 -1.44 -15.19
N VAL A 37 7.66 -1.58 -14.94
CA VAL A 37 8.68 -0.54 -15.25
C VAL A 37 9.62 -0.95 -16.38
N GLY A 38 9.29 -2.03 -17.09
CA GLY A 38 10.05 -2.59 -18.19
C GLY A 38 10.13 -4.10 -18.11
N ALA A 39 10.84 -4.70 -19.06
CA ALA A 39 11.10 -6.14 -19.09
C ALA A 39 12.55 -6.39 -19.53
N ASP A 40 13.08 -7.53 -19.11
CA ASP A 40 14.31 -8.10 -19.65
C ASP A 40 14.09 -9.57 -20.04
N ASP A 41 15.16 -10.28 -20.38
CA ASP A 41 15.09 -11.69 -20.81
C ASP A 41 14.48 -12.62 -19.75
N ASN A 42 14.36 -12.17 -18.50
CA ASN A 42 13.74 -12.92 -17.40
C ASN A 42 12.29 -12.49 -17.11
N GLY A 43 11.72 -11.57 -17.89
CA GLY A 43 10.33 -11.14 -17.77
C GLY A 43 10.14 -9.69 -17.26
N PRO A 44 8.90 -9.31 -16.90
CA PRO A 44 8.58 -7.95 -16.49
C PRO A 44 9.14 -7.66 -15.09
N ARG A 45 9.70 -6.46 -14.94
CA ARG A 45 10.02 -5.89 -13.62
C ARG A 45 8.80 -5.14 -13.11
N ILE A 46 8.31 -5.54 -11.94
CA ILE A 46 7.16 -4.94 -11.28
C ILE A 46 7.65 -4.14 -10.07
N VAL A 47 7.17 -2.90 -9.97
CA VAL A 47 7.27 -2.08 -8.76
C VAL A 47 5.91 -2.11 -8.09
N SER A 48 5.86 -2.69 -6.88
CA SER A 48 4.68 -2.61 -6.03
C SER A 48 4.75 -1.37 -5.14
N ALA A 49 3.63 -0.70 -4.94
CA ALA A 49 3.52 0.45 -4.05
C ALA A 49 2.21 0.40 -3.25
N LEU A 50 2.16 1.20 -2.19
CA LEU A 50 0.94 1.49 -1.46
C LEU A 50 0.41 2.85 -1.93
N ARG A 51 -0.83 2.89 -2.37
CA ARG A 51 -1.52 4.14 -2.72
C ARG A 51 -2.53 4.48 -1.64
N TRP A 52 -2.44 5.71 -1.13
CA TRP A 52 -3.45 6.31 -0.28
C TRP A 52 -4.50 6.97 -1.16
N ASP A 53 -5.75 6.62 -0.89
CA ASP A 53 -6.95 7.08 -1.60
C ASP A 53 -6.86 6.89 -3.14
N ASP A 54 -7.70 7.59 -3.90
CA ASP A 54 -7.84 7.46 -5.36
C ASP A 54 -7.49 8.74 -6.14
N ALA A 55 -7.23 9.84 -5.44
CA ALA A 55 -6.77 11.07 -6.06
C ALA A 55 -5.36 10.90 -6.69
N PRO A 56 -5.02 11.69 -7.73
CA PRO A 56 -3.67 11.70 -8.27
C PRO A 56 -2.62 11.97 -7.17
N ALA A 57 -1.58 11.13 -7.11
CA ALA A 57 -0.55 11.25 -6.09
C ALA A 57 0.28 12.54 -6.28
N GLU A 58 0.35 13.34 -5.21
CA GLU A 58 1.18 14.57 -5.17
C GLU A 58 2.56 14.33 -4.53
N VAL A 59 2.67 13.28 -3.70
CA VAL A 59 3.88 12.92 -2.96
C VAL A 59 4.12 11.42 -3.08
N VAL A 60 5.39 11.04 -3.25
CA VAL A 60 5.84 9.64 -3.27
C VAL A 60 6.90 9.45 -2.19
N LEU A 61 6.66 8.51 -1.27
CA LEU A 61 7.60 8.12 -0.23
C LEU A 61 8.38 6.89 -0.70
N VAL A 62 9.71 7.00 -0.76
CA VAL A 62 10.61 5.92 -1.18
C VAL A 62 11.45 5.52 0.03
N HIS A 63 11.39 4.23 0.41
CA HIS A 63 12.24 3.71 1.47
C HIS A 63 13.67 3.47 0.96
N GLY A 64 14.64 3.53 1.88
CA GLY A 64 16.04 3.15 1.64
C GLY A 64 16.30 1.67 1.79
#